data_AF-A0A7Y9E8M5-F1
#
_entry.id   AF-A0A7Y9E8M5-F1
#
_cell.length_a   1.000
_cell.length_b   1.000
_cell.length_c   1.000
_cell.angle_alpha   90.00
_cell.angle_beta   90.00
_cell.angle_gamma   90.00
#
_symmetry.space_group_name_H-M   'P 1'
#
loop_
_entity.id
_entity.type
_entity.pdbx_description
1 polymer ?
#
loop_
_entity_poly.entity_id
_entity_poly.type
_entity_poly.pdbx_seq_one_letter_code
_entity_poly.pdbx_strand_id
1 'polypeptide(L)'
;MDEMLDELLAMATDHTGEAYENLNPVLTPRLDAALEALGQQLSEAREAGVPARSGDLLHPLFEARAIRDADGLDVLGDWLDRYGECLTPFRKYRLANRIAWITRGANTDLPPSVDRASDRFRLHVALMRKRFVFDVEAMARMFRHVQIDPEQTDAVIRALDAFCDIRQTQDAAEAAAAVEAALSAHDVREFEDAVYDIVAHAVWLNFELERQGEVLQDVCERAITYSGRASSVILFRYATALRLQGDYEAAIRKVESALAKLHGSTEFVRTFSEQCVRERELSVAGLSMRRDRDRVEQDLLDVRDEVGDIERRSIARMIEVIGLFTAVAAFAFGGGSIAAHAGSTPRETLVVLGGFGSALVTFSLVVVVVTHLSMGGSWSARRLIALCAAVVAAAAAQFGLMIAVSHVAF
;
A
#
# COMPACT_ATOMS: atom_id res chain seq x y z
N MET A 1 41.39 14.90 -27.67
CA MET A 1 40.95 14.06 -26.54
C MET A 1 39.48 13.74 -26.73
N ASP A 2 38.62 14.74 -26.86
CA ASP A 2 37.17 14.58 -27.09
C ASP A 2 36.84 13.72 -28.33
N GLU A 3 37.44 13.98 -29.48
CA GLU A 3 37.23 13.17 -30.71
C GLU A 3 37.67 11.71 -30.55
N MET A 4 38.81 11.47 -29.89
CA MET A 4 39.29 10.13 -29.55
C MET A 4 38.36 9.44 -28.54
N LEU A 5 37.75 10.21 -27.64
CA LEU A 5 36.83 9.70 -26.63
C LEU A 5 35.49 9.33 -27.25
N ASP A 6 34.96 10.15 -28.13
CA ASP A 6 33.72 9.86 -28.87
C ASP A 6 33.89 8.60 -29.71
N GLU A 7 35.05 8.43 -30.35
CA GLU A 7 35.39 7.20 -31.09
C GLU A 7 35.51 5.99 -30.13
N LEU A 8 36.23 6.13 -29.00
CA LEU A 8 36.37 5.08 -28.01
C LEU A 8 35.03 4.68 -27.37
N LEU A 9 34.14 5.64 -27.13
CA LEU A 9 32.82 5.41 -26.55
C LEU A 9 31.86 4.80 -27.55
N ALA A 10 31.85 5.27 -28.80
CA ALA A 10 31.08 4.65 -29.87
C ALA A 10 31.45 3.17 -30.04
N MET A 11 32.76 2.86 -30.04
CA MET A 11 33.25 1.48 -30.09
C MET A 11 32.99 0.67 -28.81
N ALA A 12 33.00 1.33 -27.64
CA ALA A 12 32.76 0.65 -26.37
C ALA A 12 31.29 0.28 -26.19
N THR A 13 30.35 1.08 -26.68
CA THR A 13 28.90 0.84 -26.54
C THR A 13 28.32 -0.23 -27.46
N ASP A 14 29.07 -0.66 -28.49
CA ASP A 14 28.66 -1.73 -29.40
C ASP A 14 29.01 -3.11 -28.81
N HIS A 15 28.20 -3.56 -27.85
CA HIS A 15 28.45 -4.76 -27.02
C HIS A 15 28.08 -6.10 -27.70
N THR A 16 28.00 -6.18 -29.03
CA THR A 16 27.49 -7.40 -29.70
C THR A 16 28.58 -8.18 -30.46
N GLY A 17 29.01 -9.33 -29.91
CA GLY A 17 29.63 -10.42 -30.67
C GLY A 17 31.14 -10.39 -30.93
N GLU A 18 31.56 -11.21 -31.89
CA GLU A 18 32.94 -11.57 -32.32
C GLU A 18 33.86 -10.36 -32.61
N ALA A 19 33.28 -9.18 -32.87
CA ALA A 19 34.01 -7.92 -33.02
C ALA A 19 34.65 -7.46 -31.69
N TYR A 20 34.05 -7.79 -30.56
CA TYR A 20 34.51 -7.39 -29.22
C TYR A 20 35.85 -8.05 -28.86
N GLU A 21 35.98 -9.36 -29.08
CA GLU A 21 37.21 -10.11 -28.79
C GLU A 21 38.38 -9.62 -29.66
N ASN A 22 38.12 -9.29 -30.92
CA ASN A 22 39.14 -8.82 -31.85
C ASN A 22 39.61 -7.37 -31.56
N LEU A 23 38.74 -6.53 -31.00
CA LEU A 23 39.07 -5.14 -30.68
C LEU A 23 39.71 -4.97 -29.29
N ASN A 24 39.59 -5.96 -28.40
CA ASN A 24 40.07 -5.84 -27.01
C ASN A 24 41.57 -5.50 -26.89
N PRO A 25 42.50 -6.18 -27.60
CA PRO A 25 43.94 -5.92 -27.47
C PRO A 25 44.37 -4.52 -27.91
N VAL A 26 43.58 -3.86 -28.78
CA VAL A 26 43.87 -2.52 -29.30
C VAL A 26 43.27 -1.44 -28.41
N LEU A 27 42.08 -1.69 -27.84
CA LEU A 27 41.33 -0.69 -27.09
C LEU A 27 41.76 -0.59 -25.63
N THR A 28 42.15 -1.68 -24.97
CA THR A 28 42.56 -1.65 -23.56
C THR A 28 43.74 -0.69 -23.31
N PRO A 29 44.86 -0.74 -24.07
CA PRO A 29 45.97 0.19 -23.85
C PRO A 29 45.59 1.66 -24.07
N ARG A 30 44.64 1.93 -24.99
CA ARG A 30 44.15 3.29 -25.26
C ARG A 30 43.28 3.81 -24.11
N LEU A 31 42.43 2.94 -23.54
CA LEU A 31 41.62 3.27 -22.37
C LEU A 31 42.50 3.52 -21.14
N ASP A 32 43.50 2.68 -20.91
CA ASP A 32 44.44 2.85 -19.80
C ASP A 32 45.22 4.18 -19.91
N ALA A 33 45.71 4.50 -21.12
CA ALA A 33 46.37 5.78 -21.38
C ALA A 33 45.43 6.98 -21.19
N ALA A 34 44.16 6.87 -21.60
CA ALA A 34 43.17 7.92 -21.42
C ALA A 34 42.82 8.13 -19.93
N LEU A 35 42.67 7.05 -19.17
CA LEU A 35 42.46 7.09 -17.73
C LEU A 35 43.66 7.74 -17.03
N GLU A 36 44.88 7.37 -17.40
CA GLU A 36 46.10 7.96 -16.84
C GLU A 36 46.16 9.48 -17.08
N ALA A 37 45.94 9.91 -18.33
CA ALA A 37 45.92 11.33 -18.69
C ALA A 37 44.84 12.10 -17.93
N LEU A 38 43.66 11.50 -17.75
CA LEU A 38 42.58 12.08 -16.96
C LEU A 38 42.96 12.22 -15.48
N GLY A 39 43.60 11.20 -14.91
CA GLY A 39 44.11 11.24 -13.53
C GLY A 39 45.11 12.37 -13.30
N GLN A 40 46.05 12.54 -14.23
CA GLN A 40 47.02 13.64 -14.21
C GLN A 40 46.33 15.00 -14.27
N GLN A 41 45.39 15.20 -15.19
CA GLN A 41 44.62 16.46 -15.28
C GLN A 41 43.85 16.77 -14.00
N LEU A 42 43.26 15.76 -13.35
CA LEU A 42 42.55 15.93 -12.07
C LEU A 42 43.51 16.36 -10.96
N SER A 43 44.71 15.78 -10.92
CA SER A 43 45.76 16.15 -9.96
C SER A 43 46.23 17.59 -10.18
N GLU A 44 46.57 17.96 -11.41
CA GLU A 44 46.98 19.32 -11.79
C GLU A 44 45.90 20.36 -11.45
N ALA A 45 44.63 20.06 -11.75
CA ALA A 45 43.52 20.95 -11.41
C ALA A 45 43.38 21.15 -9.90
N ARG A 46 43.53 20.07 -9.11
CA ARG A 46 43.51 20.12 -7.64
C ARG A 46 44.65 20.98 -7.10
N GLU A 47 45.87 20.77 -7.57
CA GLU A 47 47.05 21.55 -7.18
C GLU A 47 46.90 23.04 -7.54
N ALA A 48 46.30 23.33 -8.69
CA ALA A 48 46.00 24.69 -9.12
C ALA A 48 44.80 25.33 -8.39
N GLY A 49 44.05 24.58 -7.58
CA GLY A 49 42.83 25.04 -6.92
C GLY A 49 41.70 25.37 -7.90
N VAL A 50 41.70 24.78 -9.10
CA VAL A 50 40.72 25.02 -10.16
C VAL A 50 39.73 23.84 -10.23
N PRO A 51 38.42 24.09 -10.45
CA PRO A 51 37.47 23.02 -10.66
C PRO A 51 37.85 22.18 -11.89
N ALA A 52 38.03 20.87 -11.70
CA ALA A 52 38.27 19.97 -12.81
C ALA A 52 37.06 19.93 -13.77
N ARG A 53 37.28 20.33 -15.03
CA ARG A 53 36.27 20.25 -16.10
C ARG A 53 36.02 18.82 -16.58
N SER A 54 36.92 17.89 -16.27
CA SER A 54 36.98 16.54 -16.83
C SER A 54 36.02 15.53 -16.17
N GLY A 55 35.12 15.97 -15.28
CA GLY A 55 34.22 15.09 -14.52
C GLY A 55 33.25 14.30 -15.40
N ASP A 56 32.87 14.85 -16.55
CA ASP A 56 31.89 14.24 -17.46
C ASP A 56 32.46 13.03 -18.22
N LEU A 57 33.79 12.96 -18.37
CA LEU A 57 34.49 11.89 -19.11
C LEU A 57 34.86 10.70 -18.24
N LEU A 58 34.85 10.86 -16.92
CA LEU A 58 35.28 9.84 -15.97
C LEU A 58 34.34 8.62 -15.99
N HIS A 59 33.03 8.86 -16.02
CA HIS A 59 32.02 7.81 -16.03
C HIS A 59 32.14 6.90 -17.26
N PRO A 60 32.11 7.42 -18.51
CA PRO A 60 32.19 6.59 -19.70
C PRO A 60 33.49 5.77 -19.81
N LEU A 61 34.63 6.34 -19.40
CA LEU A 61 35.92 5.62 -19.41
C LEU A 61 35.96 4.49 -18.38
N PHE A 62 35.46 4.74 -17.17
CA PHE A 62 35.36 3.72 -16.12
C PHE A 62 34.44 2.58 -16.56
N GLU A 63 33.29 2.90 -17.16
CA GLU A 63 32.37 1.91 -17.69
C GLU A 63 33.02 1.06 -18.78
N ALA A 64 33.64 1.71 -19.77
CA ALA A 64 34.30 1.04 -20.88
C ALA A 64 35.44 0.13 -20.40
N ARG A 65 36.18 0.54 -19.38
CA ARG A 65 37.27 -0.26 -18.81
C ARG A 65 36.78 -1.42 -17.97
N ALA A 66 35.74 -1.23 -17.16
CA ALA A 66 35.25 -2.23 -16.20
C ALA A 66 34.66 -3.50 -16.85
N ILE A 67 34.18 -3.40 -18.09
CA ILE A 67 33.52 -4.51 -18.80
C ILE A 67 34.47 -5.35 -19.68
N ARG A 68 35.72 -4.90 -19.88
CA ARG A 68 36.65 -5.41 -20.91
C ARG A 68 37.33 -6.73 -20.56
N ASP A 69 37.74 -6.87 -19.32
CA ASP A 69 38.51 -8.02 -18.84
C ASP A 69 38.22 -8.26 -17.35
N ALA A 70 38.66 -9.41 -16.84
CA ALA A 70 38.52 -9.76 -15.43
C ALA A 70 39.30 -8.78 -14.52
N ASP A 71 40.39 -8.20 -15.05
CA ASP A 71 41.31 -7.32 -14.33
C ASP A 71 40.85 -5.86 -14.34
N GLY A 72 39.71 -5.54 -14.96
CA GLY A 72 39.32 -4.15 -15.18
C GLY A 72 38.96 -3.41 -13.90
N LEU A 73 38.39 -4.12 -12.93
CA LEU A 73 38.23 -3.58 -11.58
C LEU A 73 39.56 -3.35 -10.88
N ASP A 74 40.57 -4.15 -11.19
CA ASP A 74 41.86 -4.07 -10.54
C ASP A 74 42.60 -2.82 -11.00
N VAL A 75 42.63 -2.59 -12.31
CA VAL A 75 43.16 -1.35 -12.91
C VAL A 75 42.44 -0.11 -12.40
N LEU A 76 41.11 -0.14 -12.29
CA LEU A 76 40.33 0.99 -11.77
C LEU A 76 40.58 1.21 -10.27
N GLY A 77 40.79 0.14 -9.51
CA GLY A 77 41.24 0.21 -8.11
C GLY A 77 42.59 0.90 -8.00
N ASP A 78 43.59 0.44 -8.76
CA ASP A 78 44.94 1.03 -8.76
C ASP A 78 44.93 2.50 -9.21
N TRP A 79 44.06 2.84 -10.16
CA TRP A 79 43.84 4.23 -10.55
C TRP A 79 43.26 5.06 -9.39
N LEU A 80 42.30 4.52 -8.63
CA LEU A 80 41.71 5.21 -7.49
C LEU A 80 42.68 5.36 -6.31
N ASP A 81 43.60 4.42 -6.11
CA ASP A 81 44.66 4.59 -5.12
C ASP A 81 45.60 5.75 -5.49
N ARG A 82 45.87 5.94 -6.78
CA ARG A 82 46.75 7.03 -7.27
C ARG A 82 46.04 8.39 -7.32
N TYR A 83 44.81 8.43 -7.81
CA TYR A 83 44.11 9.67 -8.17
C TYR A 83 42.83 9.92 -7.38
N GLY A 84 42.40 8.97 -6.56
CA GLY A 84 41.10 9.02 -5.89
C GLY A 84 40.94 10.19 -4.92
N GLU A 85 42.00 10.73 -4.36
CA GLU A 85 41.89 11.95 -3.54
C GLU A 85 41.41 13.18 -4.33
N CYS A 86 41.52 13.16 -5.66
CA CYS A 86 40.99 14.22 -6.53
C CYS A 86 39.47 14.10 -6.75
N LEU A 87 38.86 13.03 -6.25
CA LEU A 87 37.42 12.77 -6.35
C LEU A 87 36.75 12.96 -5.00
N THR A 88 35.60 13.63 -5.01
CA THR A 88 34.73 13.63 -3.83
C THR A 88 34.23 12.21 -3.55
N PRO A 89 34.07 11.83 -2.28
CA PRO A 89 33.43 10.57 -1.90
C PRO A 89 32.13 10.27 -2.65
N PHE A 90 31.26 11.27 -2.85
CA PHE A 90 30.05 11.12 -3.68
C PHE A 90 30.34 10.66 -5.13
N ARG A 91 31.38 11.21 -5.77
CA ARG A 91 31.78 10.80 -7.14
C ARG A 91 32.29 9.37 -7.15
N LYS A 92 33.09 8.96 -6.16
CA LYS A 92 33.57 7.57 -6.03
C LYS A 92 32.40 6.60 -5.92
N TYR A 93 31.43 6.91 -5.07
CA TYR A 93 30.20 6.13 -4.95
C TYR A 93 29.44 6.04 -6.28
N ARG A 94 29.25 7.16 -6.98
CA ARG A 94 28.54 7.14 -8.27
C ARG A 94 29.24 6.26 -9.31
N LEU A 95 30.57 6.26 -9.34
CA LEU A 95 31.35 5.36 -10.20
C LEU A 95 31.13 3.91 -9.79
N ALA A 96 31.26 3.59 -8.50
CA ALA A 96 31.08 2.25 -7.98
C ALA A 96 29.68 1.69 -8.29
N ASN A 97 28.63 2.49 -8.03
CA ASN A 97 27.24 2.15 -8.31
C ASN A 97 27.02 1.89 -9.82
N ARG A 98 27.58 2.75 -10.68
CA ARG A 98 27.42 2.62 -12.12
C ARG A 98 28.14 1.39 -12.66
N ILE A 99 29.37 1.15 -12.22
CA ILE A 99 30.13 -0.06 -12.56
C ILE A 99 29.39 -1.31 -12.10
N ALA A 100 28.93 -1.32 -10.84
CA ALA A 100 28.18 -2.44 -10.28
C ALA A 100 26.92 -2.77 -11.09
N TRP A 101 26.23 -1.76 -11.63
CA TRP A 101 25.05 -1.97 -12.48
C TRP A 101 25.36 -2.66 -13.80
N ILE A 102 26.40 -2.19 -14.51
CA ILE A 102 26.76 -2.71 -15.84
C ILE A 102 27.45 -4.08 -15.77
N THR A 103 28.11 -4.37 -14.64
CA THR A 103 28.79 -5.64 -14.37
C THR A 103 28.03 -6.51 -13.38
N ARG A 104 26.72 -6.29 -13.24
CA ARG A 104 25.87 -7.10 -12.36
C ARG A 104 25.98 -8.58 -12.72
N GLY A 105 26.19 -9.44 -11.73
CA GLY A 105 26.39 -10.87 -11.93
C GLY A 105 27.86 -11.31 -12.10
N ALA A 106 28.81 -10.39 -12.33
CA ALA A 106 30.22 -10.73 -12.29
C ALA A 106 30.68 -11.05 -10.85
N ASN A 107 31.52 -12.06 -10.69
CA ASN A 107 32.18 -12.34 -9.43
C ASN A 107 33.32 -11.35 -9.19
N THR A 108 33.58 -11.04 -7.93
CA THR A 108 34.69 -10.17 -7.50
C THR A 108 35.39 -10.89 -6.38
N ASP A 109 36.66 -11.20 -6.58
CA ASP A 109 37.50 -11.66 -5.48
C ASP A 109 37.79 -10.45 -4.60
N LEU A 110 37.39 -10.54 -3.34
CA LEU A 110 37.60 -9.47 -2.37
C LEU A 110 38.84 -9.76 -1.51
N PRO A 111 39.64 -8.73 -1.21
CA PRO A 111 40.70 -8.86 -0.22
C PRO A 111 40.11 -9.12 1.18
N PRO A 112 40.89 -9.75 2.08
CA PRO A 112 40.43 -10.04 3.44
C PRO A 112 40.29 -8.78 4.33
N SER A 113 40.94 -7.67 3.97
CA SER A 113 40.80 -6.36 4.63
C SER A 113 40.59 -5.24 3.60
N VAL A 114 40.01 -4.12 4.03
CA VAL A 114 39.72 -2.94 3.19
C VAL A 114 40.47 -1.69 3.64
N ASP A 115 41.79 -1.83 3.77
CA ASP A 115 42.66 -0.75 4.27
C ASP A 115 42.92 0.33 3.21
N ARG A 116 42.94 -0.06 1.93
CA ARG A 116 43.19 0.86 0.80
C ARG A 116 41.91 1.42 0.20
N ALA A 117 42.03 2.54 -0.51
CA ALA A 117 40.90 3.14 -1.21
C ALA A 117 40.39 2.23 -2.34
N SER A 118 41.29 1.55 -3.04
CA SER A 118 41.00 0.52 -4.03
C SER A 118 40.21 -0.65 -3.45
N ASP A 119 40.62 -1.18 -2.30
CA ASP A 119 39.94 -2.29 -1.62
C ASP A 119 38.52 -1.91 -1.22
N ARG A 120 38.33 -0.71 -0.65
CA ARG A 120 36.99 -0.18 -0.32
C ARG A 120 36.13 0.01 -1.56
N PHE A 121 36.69 0.52 -2.65
CA PHE A 121 35.97 0.67 -3.91
C PHE A 121 35.54 -0.68 -4.49
N ARG A 122 36.43 -1.68 -4.47
CA ARG A 122 36.10 -3.06 -4.91
C ARG A 122 34.99 -3.66 -4.03
N LEU A 123 35.07 -3.47 -2.71
CA LEU A 123 34.02 -3.88 -1.78
C LEU A 123 32.68 -3.20 -2.11
N HIS A 124 32.66 -1.88 -2.33
CA HIS A 124 31.46 -1.15 -2.74
C HIS A 124 30.86 -1.74 -4.03
N VAL A 125 31.68 -1.90 -5.07
CA VAL A 125 31.22 -2.47 -6.34
C VAL A 125 30.63 -3.86 -6.13
N ALA A 126 31.32 -4.72 -5.38
CA ALA A 126 30.87 -6.08 -5.13
C ALA A 126 29.55 -6.12 -4.33
N LEU A 127 29.42 -5.34 -3.25
CA LEU A 127 28.18 -5.25 -2.48
C LEU A 127 27.02 -4.69 -3.32
N MET A 128 27.27 -3.65 -4.13
CA MET A 128 26.26 -3.07 -5.00
C MET A 128 25.83 -4.04 -6.12
N ARG A 129 26.75 -4.84 -6.68
CA ARG A 129 26.40 -5.91 -7.62
C ARG A 129 25.42 -6.89 -6.96
N LYS A 130 25.70 -7.31 -5.73
CA LYS A 130 24.84 -8.21 -4.96
C LYS A 130 23.49 -7.57 -4.60
N ARG A 131 23.45 -6.29 -4.26
CA ARG A 131 22.21 -5.50 -4.10
C ARG A 131 21.36 -5.52 -5.37
N PHE A 132 21.97 -5.35 -6.55
CA PHE A 132 21.24 -5.33 -7.83
C PHE A 132 20.70 -6.69 -8.28
N VAL A 133 21.34 -7.80 -7.87
CA VAL A 133 20.83 -9.16 -8.09
C VAL A 133 20.06 -9.71 -6.89
N PHE A 134 19.83 -8.89 -5.87
CA PHE A 134 19.09 -9.22 -4.65
C PHE A 134 19.69 -10.39 -3.83
N ASP A 135 21.00 -10.61 -3.91
CA ASP A 135 21.72 -11.71 -3.25
C ASP A 135 22.19 -11.29 -1.84
N VAL A 136 21.23 -11.20 -0.91
CA VAL A 136 21.45 -10.76 0.48
C VAL A 136 22.40 -11.71 1.22
N GLU A 137 22.32 -13.01 0.95
CA GLU A 137 23.18 -14.00 1.60
C GLU A 137 24.65 -13.81 1.23
N ALA A 138 24.95 -13.51 -0.04
CA ALA A 138 26.31 -13.20 -0.45
C ALA A 138 26.83 -11.92 0.20
N MET A 139 26.01 -10.86 0.28
CA MET A 139 26.40 -9.64 1.00
C MET A 139 26.73 -9.92 2.46
N ALA A 140 25.86 -10.65 3.17
CA ALA A 140 26.08 -11.02 4.56
C ALA A 140 27.33 -11.91 4.72
N ARG A 141 27.63 -12.81 3.77
CA ARG A 141 28.90 -13.54 3.75
C ARG A 141 30.08 -12.58 3.60
N MET A 142 30.02 -11.63 2.68
CA MET A 142 31.12 -10.67 2.46
C MET A 142 31.40 -9.85 3.72
N PHE A 143 30.37 -9.34 4.40
CA PHE A 143 30.53 -8.63 5.69
C PHE A 143 31.17 -9.48 6.79
N ARG A 144 30.97 -10.80 6.80
CA ARG A 144 31.63 -11.71 7.75
C ARG A 144 33.10 -12.01 7.43
N HIS A 145 33.50 -11.93 6.17
CA HIS A 145 34.84 -12.33 5.73
C HIS A 145 35.79 -11.14 5.55
N VAL A 146 35.25 -9.95 5.28
CA VAL A 146 36.04 -8.73 5.10
C VAL A 146 36.13 -7.99 6.43
N GLN A 147 37.34 -7.77 6.92
CA GLN A 147 37.56 -6.92 8.08
C GLN A 147 37.41 -5.45 7.68
N ILE A 148 36.39 -4.80 8.23
CA ILE A 148 36.11 -3.38 8.03
C ILE A 148 36.35 -2.68 9.36
N ASP A 149 37.34 -1.78 9.38
CA ASP A 149 37.58 -0.90 10.52
C ASP A 149 36.36 0.05 10.69
N PRO A 150 35.66 0.03 11.85
CA PRO A 150 34.51 0.89 12.09
C PRO A 150 34.79 2.38 11.85
N GLU A 151 36.03 2.84 12.07
CA GLU A 151 36.43 4.23 11.84
C GLU A 151 36.56 4.57 10.35
N GLN A 152 36.74 3.56 9.49
CA GLN A 152 36.91 3.71 8.04
C GLN A 152 35.67 3.29 7.24
N THR A 153 34.65 2.75 7.91
CA THR A 153 33.36 2.45 7.29
C THR A 153 32.67 3.75 6.90
N ASP A 154 32.41 3.96 5.62
CA ASP A 154 31.60 5.09 5.16
C ASP A 154 30.09 4.80 5.28
N ALA A 155 29.28 5.85 5.17
CA ALA A 155 27.82 5.77 5.26
C ALA A 155 27.21 4.77 4.27
N VAL A 156 27.82 4.58 3.10
CA VAL A 156 27.31 3.66 2.07
C VAL A 156 27.49 2.21 2.50
N ILE A 157 28.65 1.85 3.05
CA ILE A 157 28.88 0.50 3.58
C ILE A 157 27.93 0.22 4.74
N ARG A 158 27.75 1.16 5.67
CA ARG A 158 26.76 1.03 6.75
C ARG A 158 25.34 0.84 6.21
N ALA A 159 24.96 1.59 5.19
CA ALA A 159 23.64 1.44 4.55
C ALA A 159 23.47 0.06 3.89
N LEU A 160 24.54 -0.50 3.31
CA LEU A 160 24.54 -1.84 2.72
C LEU A 160 24.52 -2.95 3.77
N ASP A 161 25.09 -2.72 4.94
CA ASP A 161 25.00 -3.63 6.09
C ASP A 161 23.56 -3.61 6.65
N ALA A 162 23.01 -2.42 6.89
CA ALA A 162 21.60 -2.25 7.26
C ALA A 162 20.65 -2.82 6.18
N PHE A 163 21.02 -2.78 4.90
CA PHE A 163 20.27 -3.45 3.84
C PHE A 163 20.16 -4.96 4.10
N CYS A 164 21.23 -5.61 4.58
CA CYS A 164 21.17 -7.02 4.96
C CYS A 164 20.25 -7.26 6.15
N ASP A 165 20.39 -6.47 7.21
CA ASP A 165 19.57 -6.60 8.43
C ASP A 165 18.08 -6.41 8.13
N ILE A 166 17.74 -5.33 7.43
CA ILE A 166 16.35 -5.03 7.03
C ILE A 166 15.78 -6.16 6.18
N ARG A 167 16.57 -6.82 5.34
CA ARG A 167 16.10 -7.91 4.47
C ARG A 167 15.92 -9.24 5.18
N GLN A 168 16.43 -9.38 6.40
CA GLN A 168 16.39 -10.63 7.16
C GLN A 168 15.38 -10.60 8.32
N THR A 169 14.95 -9.42 8.75
CA THR A 169 13.93 -9.28 9.79
C THR A 169 12.50 -9.29 9.23
N GLN A 170 11.54 -9.72 10.04
CA GLN A 170 10.10 -9.54 9.80
C GLN A 170 9.51 -8.46 10.74
N ASP A 171 10.27 -8.01 11.73
CA ASP A 171 9.85 -7.03 12.74
C ASP A 171 10.08 -5.60 12.24
N ALA A 172 9.01 -4.81 12.22
CA ALA A 172 9.05 -3.40 11.83
C ALA A 172 9.98 -2.55 12.70
N ALA A 173 10.08 -2.85 14.00
CA ALA A 173 10.91 -2.12 14.94
C ALA A 173 12.40 -2.39 14.73
N GLU A 174 12.77 -3.65 14.43
CA GLU A 174 14.14 -4.01 14.07
C GLU A 174 14.55 -3.36 12.75
N ALA A 175 13.68 -3.39 11.74
CA ALA A 175 13.93 -2.71 10.47
C ALA A 175 14.10 -1.19 10.66
N ALA A 176 13.24 -0.56 11.47
CA ALA A 176 13.35 0.86 11.79
C ALA A 176 14.65 1.21 12.55
N ALA A 177 15.11 0.32 13.44
CA ALA A 177 16.38 0.49 14.13
C ALA A 177 17.57 0.41 13.16
N ALA A 178 17.55 -0.53 12.21
CA ALA A 178 18.59 -0.63 11.17
C ALA A 178 18.59 0.58 10.22
N VAL A 179 17.39 1.08 9.85
CA VAL A 179 17.23 2.35 9.12
C VAL A 179 17.90 3.50 9.89
N GLU A 180 17.61 3.64 11.19
CA GLU A 180 18.16 4.73 12.00
C GLU A 180 19.67 4.60 12.18
N ALA A 181 20.19 3.38 12.37
CA ALA A 181 21.63 3.12 12.43
C ALA A 181 22.34 3.58 11.15
N ALA A 182 21.76 3.30 9.97
CA ALA A 182 22.32 3.76 8.70
C ALA A 182 22.25 5.29 8.52
N LEU A 183 21.19 5.94 9.01
CA LEU A 183 20.93 7.37 8.81
C LEU A 183 21.58 8.28 9.87
N SER A 184 21.97 7.73 11.02
CA SER A 184 22.53 8.50 12.15
C SER A 184 24.01 8.87 12.00
N ALA A 185 24.70 8.36 10.98
CA ALA A 185 26.13 8.60 10.82
C ALA A 185 26.44 10.04 10.38
N HIS A 186 27.51 10.63 10.94
CA HIS A 186 27.88 12.02 10.72
C HIS A 186 28.24 12.36 9.26
N ASP A 187 28.66 11.37 8.48
CA ASP A 187 29.04 11.49 7.07
C ASP A 187 27.87 11.27 6.09
N VAL A 188 26.65 10.99 6.58
CA VAL A 188 25.47 10.76 5.73
C VAL A 188 25.20 11.95 4.80
N ARG A 189 25.50 13.18 5.24
CA ARG A 189 25.30 14.39 4.41
C ARG A 189 26.03 14.34 3.07
N GLU A 190 27.15 13.64 2.97
CA GLU A 190 27.90 13.52 1.73
C GLU A 190 27.33 12.45 0.79
N PHE A 191 26.66 11.45 1.33
CA PHE A 191 26.12 10.29 0.61
C PHE A 191 24.60 10.20 0.67
N GLU A 192 23.94 11.30 0.99
CA GLU A 192 22.55 11.29 1.47
C GLU A 192 21.61 10.55 0.51
N ASP A 193 21.61 10.95 -0.76
CA ASP A 193 20.79 10.33 -1.82
C ASP A 193 21.06 8.83 -1.95
N ALA A 194 22.32 8.41 -1.78
CA ALA A 194 22.73 7.02 -1.89
C ALA A 194 22.24 6.19 -0.71
N VAL A 195 22.43 6.69 0.51
CA VAL A 195 22.04 6.01 1.75
C VAL A 195 20.52 5.82 1.77
N TYR A 196 19.75 6.87 1.49
CA TYR A 196 18.30 6.75 1.41
C TYR A 196 17.85 5.80 0.29
N ASP A 197 18.49 5.83 -0.88
CA ASP A 197 18.17 4.88 -1.96
C ASP A 197 18.44 3.43 -1.54
N ILE A 198 19.56 3.16 -0.85
CA ILE A 198 19.92 1.81 -0.38
C ILE A 198 18.92 1.33 0.66
N VAL A 199 18.67 2.12 1.71
CA VAL A 199 17.79 1.74 2.81
C VAL A 199 16.34 1.59 2.35
N ALA A 200 15.83 2.54 1.54
CA ALA A 200 14.48 2.43 0.97
C ALA A 200 14.36 1.20 0.05
N HIS A 201 15.44 0.84 -0.67
CA HIS A 201 15.46 -0.37 -1.49
C HIS A 201 15.38 -1.64 -0.64
N ALA A 202 16.06 -1.68 0.50
CA ALA A 202 16.00 -2.81 1.43
C ALA A 202 14.57 -3.06 1.91
N VAL A 203 13.92 -2.00 2.41
CA VAL A 203 12.54 -2.06 2.92
C VAL A 203 11.59 -2.46 1.80
N TRP A 204 11.70 -1.86 0.61
CA TRP A 204 10.83 -2.15 -0.55
C TRP A 204 10.90 -3.62 -1.00
N LEU A 205 12.05 -4.27 -0.88
CA LEU A 205 12.19 -5.67 -1.27
C LEU A 205 11.80 -6.67 -0.16
N ASN A 206 11.62 -6.22 1.08
CA ASN A 206 11.22 -7.10 2.17
C ASN A 206 9.70 -7.23 2.26
N PHE A 207 9.13 -8.13 1.46
CA PHE A 207 7.68 -8.37 1.39
C PHE A 207 7.10 -9.05 2.64
N GLU A 208 7.95 -9.60 3.53
CA GLU A 208 7.53 -10.23 4.79
C GLU A 208 7.58 -9.26 5.98
N LEU A 209 8.06 -8.03 5.77
CA LEU A 209 8.19 -7.04 6.81
C LEU A 209 6.81 -6.58 7.31
N GLU A 210 6.59 -6.68 8.63
CA GLU A 210 5.41 -6.10 9.26
C GLU A 210 5.36 -4.59 8.97
N ARG A 211 4.17 -4.08 8.61
CA ARG A 211 3.96 -2.66 8.32
C ARG A 211 4.97 -2.09 7.32
N GLN A 212 5.41 -2.91 6.35
CA GLN A 212 6.38 -2.54 5.30
C GLN A 212 6.06 -1.17 4.68
N GLY A 213 4.78 -0.91 4.37
CA GLY A 213 4.33 0.35 3.79
C GLY A 213 4.63 1.56 4.66
N GLU A 214 4.50 1.46 5.98
CA GLU A 214 4.71 2.58 6.91
C GLU A 214 6.20 2.86 7.10
N VAL A 215 7.01 1.80 7.27
CA VAL A 215 8.47 1.93 7.35
C VAL A 215 9.03 2.53 6.05
N LEU A 216 8.54 2.08 4.89
CA LEU A 216 8.98 2.62 3.60
C LEU A 216 8.57 4.07 3.42
N GLN A 217 7.38 4.46 3.87
CA GLN A 217 6.91 5.85 3.85
C GLN A 217 7.81 6.74 4.71
N ASP A 218 8.14 6.34 5.94
CA ASP A 218 9.01 7.12 6.84
C ASP A 218 10.38 7.40 6.18
N VAL A 219 11.02 6.35 5.63
CA VAL A 219 12.30 6.49 4.92
C VAL A 219 12.18 7.48 3.75
N CYS A 220 11.12 7.38 2.94
CA CYS A 220 10.92 8.27 1.79
C CYS A 220 10.63 9.71 2.22
N GLU A 221 9.84 9.94 3.27
CA GLU A 221 9.53 11.26 3.80
C GLU A 221 10.78 11.94 4.36
N ARG A 222 11.59 11.20 5.11
CA ARG A 222 12.90 11.67 5.58
C ARG A 222 13.80 12.04 4.41
N ALA A 223 13.93 11.16 3.40
CA ALA A 223 14.72 11.44 2.20
C ALA A 223 14.30 12.74 1.51
N ILE A 224 12.99 13.00 1.40
CA ILE A 224 12.45 14.21 0.76
C ILE A 224 12.67 15.45 1.62
N THR A 225 12.45 15.35 2.94
CA THR A 225 12.62 16.45 3.88
C THR A 225 14.09 16.90 3.96
N TYR A 226 15.03 15.96 4.03
CA TYR A 226 16.45 16.28 4.16
C TYR A 226 17.07 16.80 2.86
N SER A 227 16.89 16.10 1.74
CA SER A 227 17.49 16.50 0.45
C SER A 227 16.83 17.74 -0.16
N GLY A 228 15.63 18.08 0.30
CA GLY A 228 14.74 19.09 -0.30
C GLY A 228 14.27 18.72 -1.71
N ARG A 229 14.62 17.53 -2.23
CA ARG A 229 14.32 17.09 -3.60
C ARG A 229 14.07 15.59 -3.65
N ALA A 230 12.87 15.22 -4.06
CA ALA A 230 12.58 13.82 -4.34
C ALA A 230 13.18 13.37 -5.68
N SER A 231 14.04 12.35 -5.68
CA SER A 231 14.46 11.65 -6.89
C SER A 231 13.28 10.83 -7.47
N SER A 232 13.33 10.49 -8.76
CA SER A 232 12.30 9.62 -9.37
C SER A 232 12.21 8.26 -8.66
N VAL A 233 13.35 7.72 -8.21
CA VAL A 233 13.42 6.44 -7.51
C VAL A 233 12.77 6.52 -6.12
N ILE A 234 13.03 7.57 -5.36
CA ILE A 234 12.40 7.77 -4.05
C ILE A 234 10.88 7.99 -4.20
N LEU A 235 10.44 8.77 -5.19
CA LEU A 235 9.01 8.96 -5.46
C LEU A 235 8.29 7.68 -5.85
N PHE A 236 8.93 6.83 -6.66
CA PHE A 236 8.41 5.52 -7.01
C PHE A 236 8.23 4.64 -5.76
N ARG A 237 9.24 4.55 -4.90
CA ARG A 237 9.15 3.76 -3.66
C ARG A 237 8.12 4.32 -2.69
N TYR A 238 7.99 5.64 -2.63
CA TYR A 238 6.93 6.30 -1.83
C TYR A 238 5.54 5.98 -2.38
N ALA A 239 5.37 5.93 -3.71
CA ALA A 239 4.11 5.47 -4.30
C ALA A 239 3.79 4.02 -3.87
N THR A 240 4.78 3.13 -3.89
CA THR A 240 4.60 1.76 -3.37
C THR A 240 4.22 1.73 -1.90
N ALA A 241 4.86 2.54 -1.06
CA ALA A 241 4.53 2.65 0.37
C ALA A 241 3.04 3.01 0.59
N LEU A 242 2.55 4.03 -0.13
CA LEU A 242 1.16 4.47 -0.07
C LEU A 242 0.19 3.41 -0.59
N ARG A 243 0.55 2.70 -1.67
CA ARG A 243 -0.25 1.58 -2.19
C ARG A 243 -0.36 0.45 -1.17
N LEU A 244 0.72 0.09 -0.50
CA LEU A 244 0.73 -0.95 0.53
C LEU A 244 -0.18 -0.59 1.72
N GLN A 245 -0.37 0.70 1.99
CA GLN A 245 -1.29 1.21 3.01
C GLN A 245 -2.73 1.44 2.51
N GLY A 246 -3.01 1.16 1.23
CA GLY A 246 -4.35 1.34 0.64
C GLY A 246 -4.70 2.79 0.25
N ASP A 247 -3.77 3.73 0.32
CA ASP A 247 -3.92 5.09 -0.22
C ASP A 247 -3.54 5.12 -1.71
N TYR A 248 -4.39 4.46 -2.51
CA TYR A 248 -4.16 4.31 -3.95
C TYR A 248 -4.17 5.65 -4.70
N GLU A 249 -4.94 6.63 -4.25
CA GLU A 249 -5.00 7.94 -4.92
C GLU A 249 -3.71 8.72 -4.71
N ALA A 250 -3.15 8.72 -3.49
CA ALA A 250 -1.85 9.33 -3.25
C ALA A 250 -0.72 8.57 -3.96
N ALA A 251 -0.79 7.22 -3.99
CA ALA A 251 0.15 6.41 -4.74
C ALA A 251 0.20 6.78 -6.23
N ILE A 252 -0.95 6.91 -6.89
CA ILE A 252 -1.05 7.33 -8.31
C ILE A 252 -0.37 8.69 -8.52
N ARG A 253 -0.64 9.68 -7.66
CA ARG A 253 -0.01 11.01 -7.79
C ARG A 253 1.51 10.97 -7.62
N LYS A 254 2.02 10.16 -6.68
CA LYS A 254 3.46 10.02 -6.45
C LYS A 254 4.17 9.34 -7.61
N VAL A 255 3.60 8.28 -8.18
CA VAL A 255 4.21 7.59 -9.33
C VAL A 255 4.14 8.43 -10.62
N GLU A 256 3.08 9.20 -10.82
CA GLU A 256 3.01 10.18 -11.91
C GLU A 256 4.07 11.29 -11.75
N SER A 257 4.33 11.72 -10.51
CA SER A 257 5.43 12.65 -10.22
C SER A 257 6.81 12.02 -10.47
N ALA A 258 6.97 10.71 -10.24
CA ALA A 258 8.19 9.97 -10.56
C ALA A 258 8.40 9.92 -12.08
N LEU A 259 7.36 9.57 -12.85
CA LEU A 259 7.39 9.54 -14.32
C LEU A 259 7.73 10.90 -14.92
N ALA A 260 7.15 11.98 -14.40
CA ALA A 260 7.42 13.34 -14.89
C ALA A 260 8.90 13.78 -14.72
N LYS A 261 9.65 13.14 -13.82
CA LYS A 261 11.08 13.39 -13.60
C LYS A 261 12.00 12.51 -14.45
N LEU A 262 11.45 11.54 -15.19
CA LEU A 262 12.23 10.69 -16.07
C LEU A 262 12.33 11.34 -17.45
N HIS A 263 13.55 11.63 -17.89
CA HIS A 263 13.83 12.28 -19.17
C HIS A 263 15.15 11.76 -19.77
N GLY A 264 15.21 11.73 -21.10
CA GLY A 264 16.34 11.19 -21.87
C GLY A 264 16.05 9.79 -22.46
N SER A 265 17.04 9.21 -23.13
CA SER A 265 16.91 7.96 -23.90
C SER A 265 17.72 6.79 -23.32
N THR A 266 18.13 6.88 -22.05
CA THR A 266 18.94 5.83 -21.42
C THR A 266 18.14 4.55 -21.16
N GLU A 267 18.80 3.39 -21.14
CA GLU A 267 18.17 2.11 -20.78
C GLU A 267 17.51 2.18 -19.39
N PHE A 268 18.17 2.83 -18.43
CA PHE A 268 17.60 3.08 -17.10
C PHE A 268 16.26 3.81 -17.19
N VAL A 269 16.19 4.92 -17.95
CA VAL A 269 14.93 5.68 -18.12
C VAL A 269 13.84 4.80 -18.72
N ARG A 270 14.16 3.99 -19.74
CA ARG A 270 13.20 3.06 -20.36
C ARG A 270 12.68 2.03 -19.34
N THR A 271 13.57 1.25 -18.75
CA THR A 271 13.19 0.16 -17.82
C THR A 271 12.51 0.70 -16.56
N PHE A 272 12.97 1.82 -16.02
CA PHE A 272 12.38 2.41 -14.82
C PHE A 272 11.03 3.09 -15.10
N SER A 273 10.81 3.62 -16.31
CA SER A 273 9.48 4.10 -16.73
C SER A 273 8.47 2.96 -16.82
N GLU A 274 8.86 1.80 -17.35
CA GLU A 274 8.02 0.60 -17.38
C GLU A 274 7.63 0.16 -15.95
N GLN A 275 8.57 0.21 -15.00
CA GLN A 275 8.27 -0.07 -13.58
C GLN A 275 7.27 0.94 -12.99
N CYS A 276 7.45 2.23 -13.25
CA CYS A 276 6.51 3.25 -12.79
C CYS A 276 5.10 3.08 -13.39
N VAL A 277 5.00 2.75 -14.68
CA VAL A 277 3.70 2.48 -15.33
C VAL A 277 3.01 1.29 -14.68
N ARG A 278 3.73 0.19 -14.45
CA ARG A 278 3.18 -0.99 -13.77
C ARG A 278 2.69 -0.67 -12.35
N GLU A 279 3.45 0.10 -11.58
CA GLU A 279 3.05 0.51 -10.23
C GLU A 279 1.80 1.40 -10.25
N ARG A 280 1.67 2.28 -11.24
CA ARG A 280 0.45 3.05 -11.48
C ARG A 280 -0.75 2.16 -11.79
N GLU A 281 -0.58 1.18 -12.67
CA GLU A 281 -1.64 0.22 -13.03
C GLU A 281 -2.11 -0.59 -11.80
N LEU A 282 -1.16 -1.08 -10.98
CA LEU A 282 -1.46 -1.77 -9.72
C LEU A 282 -2.26 -0.87 -8.76
N SER A 283 -1.91 0.41 -8.67
CA SER A 283 -2.61 1.37 -7.82
C SER A 283 -4.03 1.66 -8.32
N VAL A 284 -4.21 1.82 -9.64
CA VAL A 284 -5.54 2.01 -10.26
C VAL A 284 -6.43 0.79 -10.06
N ALA A 285 -5.89 -0.41 -10.24
CA ALA A 285 -6.61 -1.66 -9.99
C ALA A 285 -7.05 -1.76 -8.52
N GLY A 286 -6.14 -1.48 -7.57
CA GLY A 286 -6.46 -1.46 -6.14
C GLY A 286 -7.56 -0.46 -5.78
N LEU A 287 -7.53 0.73 -6.37
CA LEU A 287 -8.58 1.74 -6.18
C LEU A 287 -9.95 1.27 -6.70
N SER A 288 -9.97 0.60 -7.86
CA SER A 288 -11.22 0.04 -8.41
C SER A 288 -11.79 -1.04 -7.47
N MET A 289 -10.95 -1.99 -7.04
CA MET A 289 -11.38 -3.07 -6.15
C MET A 289 -11.90 -2.55 -4.80
N ARG A 290 -11.27 -1.49 -4.26
CA ARG A 290 -11.74 -0.82 -3.04
C ARG A 290 -13.13 -0.22 -3.25
N ARG A 291 -13.35 0.52 -4.35
CA ARG A 291 -14.66 1.11 -4.67
C ARG A 291 -15.75 0.05 -4.86
N ASP A 292 -15.41 -1.06 -5.50
CA ASP A 292 -16.35 -2.17 -5.69
C ASP A 292 -16.69 -2.83 -4.35
N ARG A 293 -15.71 -3.00 -3.46
CA ARG A 293 -15.93 -3.52 -2.10
C ARG A 293 -16.83 -2.59 -1.28
N ASP A 294 -16.55 -1.28 -1.28
CA ASP A 294 -17.33 -0.29 -0.55
C ASP A 294 -18.78 -0.28 -1.04
N ARG A 295 -18.99 -0.44 -2.36
CA ARG A 295 -20.32 -0.57 -2.96
C ARG A 295 -21.03 -1.85 -2.51
N VAL A 296 -20.35 -3.00 -2.53
CA VAL A 296 -20.93 -4.28 -2.07
C VAL A 296 -21.28 -4.22 -0.58
N GLU A 297 -20.44 -3.60 0.25
CA GLU A 297 -20.72 -3.42 1.67
C GLU A 297 -21.96 -2.55 1.90
N GLN A 298 -22.11 -1.47 1.12
CA GLN A 298 -23.30 -0.63 1.15
C GLN A 298 -24.56 -1.40 0.70
N ASP A 299 -24.47 -2.15 -0.41
CA ASP A 299 -25.58 -2.99 -0.88
C ASP A 299 -25.99 -4.04 0.17
N LEU A 300 -25.04 -4.60 0.92
CA LEU A 300 -25.32 -5.55 2.01
C LEU A 300 -25.99 -4.88 3.22
N LEU A 301 -25.63 -3.63 3.54
CA LEU A 301 -26.30 -2.86 4.58
C LEU A 301 -27.76 -2.57 4.18
N ASP A 302 -27.99 -2.17 2.93
CA ASP A 302 -29.33 -1.91 2.40
C ASP A 302 -30.21 -3.18 2.43
N VAL A 303 -29.66 -4.33 2.02
CA VAL A 303 -30.36 -5.63 2.10
C VAL A 303 -30.64 -6.03 3.56
N ARG A 304 -29.71 -5.76 4.48
CA ARG A 304 -29.90 -6.07 5.91
C ARG A 304 -31.04 -5.23 6.50
N ASP A 305 -31.12 -3.96 6.14
CA ASP A 305 -32.20 -3.07 6.57
C ASP A 305 -33.54 -3.51 5.98
N GLU A 306 -33.57 -3.91 4.70
CA GLU A 306 -34.77 -4.45 4.06
C GLU A 306 -35.25 -5.75 4.73
N VAL A 307 -34.34 -6.68 5.02
CA VAL A 307 -34.66 -7.92 5.75
C VAL A 307 -35.19 -7.61 7.14
N GLY A 308 -34.57 -6.67 7.87
CA GLY A 308 -35.06 -6.22 9.17
C GLY A 308 -36.49 -5.65 9.09
N ASP A 309 -36.81 -4.91 8.03
CA ASP A 309 -38.16 -4.40 7.79
C ASP A 309 -39.17 -5.50 7.42
N ILE A 310 -38.74 -6.52 6.69
CA ILE A 310 -39.58 -7.69 6.37
C ILE A 310 -39.85 -8.49 7.65
N GLU A 311 -38.84 -8.73 8.49
CA GLU A 311 -38.98 -9.44 9.77
C GLU A 311 -39.92 -8.68 10.72
N ARG A 312 -39.74 -7.36 10.88
CA ARG A 312 -40.65 -6.52 11.69
C ARG A 312 -42.09 -6.62 11.21
N ARG A 313 -42.33 -6.55 9.89
CA ARG A 313 -43.66 -6.71 9.30
C ARG A 313 -44.24 -8.11 9.51
N SER A 314 -43.41 -9.14 9.41
CA SER A 314 -43.81 -10.54 9.62
C SER A 314 -44.21 -10.80 11.08
N ILE A 315 -43.39 -10.36 12.04
CA ILE A 315 -43.68 -10.48 13.48
C ILE A 315 -44.97 -9.75 13.82
N ALA A 316 -45.15 -8.54 13.30
CA ALA A 316 -46.36 -7.77 13.60
C ALA A 316 -47.62 -8.41 13.00
N ARG A 317 -47.56 -8.95 11.78
CA ARG A 317 -48.66 -9.73 11.20
C ARG A 317 -48.93 -11.01 11.99
N MET A 318 -47.90 -11.69 12.50
CA MET A 318 -48.06 -12.87 13.33
C MET A 318 -48.77 -12.53 14.66
N ILE A 319 -48.39 -11.42 15.31
CA ILE A 319 -49.07 -10.92 16.52
C ILE A 319 -50.53 -10.59 16.23
N GLU A 320 -50.82 -9.95 15.10
CA GLU A 320 -52.20 -9.63 14.67
C GLU A 320 -53.05 -10.91 14.52
N VAL A 321 -52.52 -11.93 13.82
CA VAL A 321 -53.21 -13.21 13.61
C VAL A 321 -53.43 -13.96 14.93
N ILE A 322 -52.41 -14.05 15.79
CA ILE A 322 -52.52 -14.71 17.10
C ILE A 322 -53.52 -13.95 18.00
N GLY A 323 -53.47 -12.63 18.01
CA GLY A 323 -54.39 -11.78 18.76
C GLY A 323 -55.84 -11.97 18.32
N LEU A 324 -56.09 -12.00 17.01
CA LEU A 324 -57.42 -12.26 16.45
C LEU A 324 -57.92 -13.67 16.81
N PHE A 325 -57.08 -14.69 16.66
CA PHE A 325 -57.47 -16.07 16.96
C PHE A 325 -57.76 -16.27 18.45
N THR A 326 -56.94 -15.67 19.33
CA THR A 326 -57.13 -15.70 20.78
C THR A 326 -58.45 -15.01 21.18
N ALA A 327 -58.76 -13.87 20.55
CA ALA A 327 -60.03 -13.17 20.78
C ALA A 327 -61.24 -14.03 20.34
N VAL A 328 -61.18 -14.65 19.16
CA VAL A 328 -62.26 -15.54 18.68
C VAL A 328 -62.44 -16.75 19.58
N ALA A 329 -61.36 -17.39 20.04
CA ALA A 329 -61.43 -18.51 20.97
C ALA A 329 -62.03 -18.09 22.32
N ALA A 330 -61.57 -16.98 22.89
CA ALA A 330 -62.11 -16.43 24.14
C ALA A 330 -63.61 -16.11 24.02
N PHE A 331 -64.05 -15.58 22.88
CA PHE A 331 -65.47 -15.37 22.59
C PHE A 331 -66.27 -16.68 22.54
N ALA A 332 -65.76 -17.69 21.81
CA ALA A 332 -66.44 -18.97 21.66
C ALA A 332 -66.59 -19.70 23.00
N PHE A 333 -65.52 -19.76 23.80
CA PHE A 333 -65.54 -20.39 25.12
C PHE A 333 -66.34 -19.58 26.14
N GLY A 334 -66.15 -18.26 26.20
CA GLY A 334 -66.88 -17.38 27.11
C GLY A 334 -68.37 -17.34 26.81
N GLY A 335 -68.74 -17.15 25.54
CA GLY A 335 -70.13 -17.16 25.09
C GLY A 335 -70.80 -18.53 25.23
N GLY A 336 -70.09 -19.61 24.92
CA GLY A 336 -70.58 -20.98 25.08
C GLY A 336 -70.83 -21.36 26.54
N SER A 337 -69.92 -20.98 27.46
CA SER A 337 -70.08 -21.24 28.90
C SER A 337 -71.32 -20.58 29.49
N ILE A 338 -71.64 -19.36 29.02
CA ILE A 338 -72.79 -18.58 29.49
C ILE A 338 -74.08 -19.15 28.92
N ALA A 339 -74.08 -19.59 27.66
CA ALA A 339 -75.22 -20.28 27.06
C ALA A 339 -75.49 -21.66 27.71
N ALA A 340 -74.45 -22.32 28.23
CA ALA A 340 -74.56 -23.64 28.86
C ALA A 340 -75.03 -23.60 30.34
N HIS A 341 -74.92 -22.46 31.03
CA HIS A 341 -75.43 -22.34 32.39
C HIS A 341 -76.95 -22.12 32.37
N ALA A 342 -77.68 -23.24 32.50
CA ALA A 342 -79.14 -23.32 32.46
C ALA A 342 -79.78 -22.48 33.58
N GLY A 343 -80.43 -21.38 33.19
CA GLY A 343 -81.19 -20.51 34.10
C GLY A 343 -81.30 -19.06 33.64
N SER A 344 -80.47 -18.61 32.69
CA SER A 344 -80.56 -17.26 32.15
C SER A 344 -81.77 -17.11 31.24
N THR A 345 -82.52 -16.03 31.44
CA THR A 345 -83.58 -15.65 30.51
C THR A 345 -82.95 -15.29 29.16
N PRO A 346 -83.65 -15.50 28.01
CA PRO A 346 -83.11 -15.21 26.68
C PRO A 346 -82.54 -13.78 26.54
N ARG A 347 -83.12 -12.85 27.32
CA ARG A 347 -82.70 -11.45 27.42
C ARG A 347 -81.33 -11.30 28.08
N GLU A 348 -81.08 -11.98 29.19
CA GLU A 348 -79.78 -11.96 29.88
C GLU A 348 -78.70 -12.57 29.01
N THR A 349 -79.00 -13.67 28.33
CA THR A 349 -78.07 -14.29 27.37
C THR A 349 -77.73 -13.34 26.23
N LEU A 350 -78.72 -12.65 25.64
CA LEU A 350 -78.49 -11.65 24.60
C LEU A 350 -77.63 -10.48 25.08
N VAL A 351 -77.93 -9.91 26.25
CA VAL A 351 -77.17 -8.80 26.84
C VAL A 351 -75.71 -9.19 27.07
N VAL A 352 -75.48 -10.39 27.61
CA VAL A 352 -74.11 -10.87 27.85
C VAL A 352 -73.38 -11.16 26.52
N LEU A 353 -74.05 -11.78 25.54
CA LEU A 353 -73.48 -12.02 24.22
C LEU A 353 -73.08 -10.70 23.52
N GLY A 354 -73.92 -9.68 23.63
CA GLY A 354 -73.64 -8.36 23.08
C GLY A 354 -72.53 -7.61 23.83
N GLY A 355 -72.44 -7.78 25.15
CA GLY A 355 -71.32 -7.27 25.96
C GLY A 355 -69.99 -7.92 25.57
N PHE A 356 -69.97 -9.24 25.38
CA PHE A 356 -68.79 -9.94 24.87
C PHE A 356 -68.44 -9.56 23.44
N GLY A 357 -69.46 -9.40 22.58
CA GLY A 357 -69.25 -8.97 21.19
C GLY A 357 -68.63 -7.56 21.11
N SER A 358 -69.13 -6.62 21.90
CA SER A 358 -68.58 -5.26 21.95
C SER A 358 -67.18 -5.19 22.55
N ALA A 359 -66.91 -5.99 23.60
CA ALA A 359 -65.58 -6.15 24.15
C ALA A 359 -64.60 -6.72 23.11
N LEU A 360 -65.03 -7.69 22.28
CA LEU A 360 -64.21 -8.24 21.21
C LEU A 360 -63.87 -7.23 20.12
N VAL A 361 -64.87 -6.46 19.67
CA VAL A 361 -64.66 -5.42 18.65
C VAL A 361 -63.70 -4.36 19.18
N THR A 362 -63.85 -3.98 20.45
CA THR A 362 -62.95 -3.02 21.11
C THR A 362 -61.54 -3.58 21.23
N PHE A 363 -61.39 -4.84 21.65
CA PHE A 363 -60.09 -5.50 21.75
C PHE A 363 -59.39 -5.60 20.39
N SER A 364 -60.09 -6.05 19.34
CA SER A 364 -59.55 -6.10 17.98
C SER A 364 -59.11 -4.71 17.49
N LEU A 365 -59.87 -3.66 17.82
CA LEU A 365 -59.48 -2.28 17.51
C LEU A 365 -58.18 -1.87 18.20
N VAL A 366 -58.05 -2.18 19.49
CA VAL A 366 -56.84 -1.88 20.28
C VAL A 366 -55.64 -2.61 19.69
N VAL A 367 -55.78 -3.89 19.35
CA VAL A 367 -54.71 -4.67 18.71
C VAL A 367 -54.28 -4.02 17.40
N VAL A 368 -55.22 -3.65 16.52
CA VAL A 368 -54.89 -2.97 15.24
C VAL A 368 -54.17 -1.65 15.48
N VAL A 369 -54.64 -0.83 16.42
CA VAL A 369 -54.04 0.49 16.72
C VAL A 369 -52.64 0.34 17.32
N VAL A 370 -52.46 -0.52 18.33
CA VAL A 370 -51.17 -0.76 18.97
C VAL A 370 -50.17 -1.33 17.97
N THR A 371 -50.59 -2.31 17.16
CA THR A 371 -49.76 -2.93 16.12
C THR A 371 -49.30 -1.88 15.11
N HIS A 372 -50.18 -0.97 14.70
CA HIS A 372 -49.83 0.06 13.75
C HIS A 372 -48.90 1.14 14.31
N LEU A 373 -49.14 1.59 15.56
CA LEU A 373 -48.25 2.54 16.24
C LEU A 373 -46.86 1.94 16.47
N SER A 374 -46.79 0.65 16.83
CA SER A 374 -45.52 -0.05 17.06
C SER A 374 -44.67 -0.23 15.78
N MET A 375 -45.31 -0.22 14.59
CA MET A 375 -44.63 -0.28 13.29
C MET A 375 -44.23 1.10 12.73
N GLY A 376 -44.37 2.19 13.50
CA GLY A 376 -43.97 3.53 13.06
C GLY A 376 -44.87 4.15 11.98
N GLY A 377 -46.04 3.57 11.72
CA GLY A 377 -46.97 4.09 10.72
C GLY A 377 -47.71 5.34 11.22
N SER A 378 -47.55 6.48 10.54
CA SER A 378 -48.33 7.67 10.84
C SER A 378 -49.74 7.54 10.26
N TRP A 379 -50.75 7.32 11.10
CA TRP A 379 -52.13 7.48 10.66
C TRP A 379 -52.44 8.95 10.45
N SER A 380 -53.04 9.28 9.31
CA SER A 380 -53.75 10.54 9.22
C SER A 380 -54.91 10.48 10.20
N ALA A 381 -55.11 11.54 10.99
CA ALA A 381 -56.18 11.61 12.00
C ALA A 381 -57.56 11.21 11.42
N ARG A 382 -57.79 11.45 10.13
CA ARG A 382 -58.99 11.04 9.40
C ARG A 382 -59.24 9.54 9.38
N ARG A 383 -58.20 8.71 9.19
CA ARG A 383 -58.36 7.24 9.22
C ARG A 383 -58.66 6.73 10.62
N LEU A 384 -58.05 7.33 11.63
CA LEU A 384 -58.26 6.96 13.03
C LEU A 384 -59.71 7.28 13.44
N ILE A 385 -60.16 8.49 13.10
CA ILE A 385 -61.54 8.94 13.32
C ILE A 385 -62.53 8.04 12.57
N ALA A 386 -62.26 7.69 11.31
CA ALA A 386 -63.14 6.81 10.53
C ALA A 386 -63.23 5.40 11.13
N LEU A 387 -62.11 4.84 11.61
CA LEU A 387 -62.06 3.52 12.25
C LEU A 387 -62.81 3.52 13.58
N CYS A 388 -62.57 4.53 14.43
CA CYS A 388 -63.30 4.72 15.68
C CYS A 388 -64.79 4.92 15.43
N ALA A 389 -65.18 5.73 14.44
CA ALA A 389 -66.57 5.95 14.06
C ALA A 389 -67.25 4.66 13.56
N ALA A 390 -66.55 3.84 12.78
CA ALA A 390 -67.06 2.55 12.31
C ALA A 390 -67.28 1.58 13.49
N VAL A 391 -66.37 1.53 14.46
CA VAL A 391 -66.54 0.72 15.67
C VAL A 391 -67.69 1.20 16.53
N VAL A 392 -67.80 2.51 16.76
CA VAL A 392 -68.92 3.09 17.52
C VAL A 392 -70.25 2.80 16.81
N ALA A 393 -70.30 2.93 15.48
CA ALA A 393 -71.48 2.62 14.69
C ALA A 393 -71.85 1.13 14.76
N ALA A 394 -70.87 0.22 14.67
CA ALA A 394 -71.10 -1.21 14.80
C ALA A 394 -71.60 -1.59 16.20
N ALA A 395 -70.99 -1.03 17.26
CA ALA A 395 -71.41 -1.24 18.64
C ALA A 395 -72.83 -0.68 18.88
N ALA A 396 -73.13 0.51 18.35
CA ALA A 396 -74.46 1.13 18.43
C ALA A 396 -75.52 0.34 17.66
N ALA A 397 -75.21 -0.16 16.46
CA ALA A 397 -76.11 -1.01 15.69
C ALA A 397 -76.40 -2.34 16.41
N GLN A 398 -75.37 -2.93 17.03
CA GLN A 398 -75.50 -4.16 17.81
C GLN A 398 -76.35 -3.93 19.07
N PHE A 399 -76.16 -2.81 19.77
CA PHE A 399 -77.01 -2.41 20.90
C PHE A 399 -78.45 -2.15 20.47
N GLY A 400 -78.64 -1.43 19.36
CA GLY A 400 -79.97 -1.14 18.80
C GLY A 400 -80.72 -2.41 18.40
N LEU A 401 -80.03 -3.38 17.79
CA LEU A 401 -80.59 -4.69 17.47
C LEU A 401 -81.00 -5.45 18.74
N MET A 402 -80.17 -5.42 19.80
CA MET A 402 -80.52 -6.05 21.08
C MET A 402 -81.74 -5.42 21.73
N ILE A 403 -81.86 -4.08 21.69
CA ILE A 403 -83.04 -3.37 22.21
C ILE A 403 -84.28 -3.74 21.40
N ALA A 404 -84.19 -3.74 20.07
CA ALA A 404 -85.31 -4.10 19.19
C ALA A 404 -85.80 -5.53 19.41
N VAL A 405 -84.88 -6.51 19.50
CA VAL A 405 -85.22 -7.91 19.79
C VAL A 405 -85.83 -8.06 21.19
N SER A 406 -85.36 -7.30 22.17
CA SER A 406 -85.93 -7.32 23.53
C SER A 406 -87.35 -6.77 23.62
N HIS A 407 -87.78 -5.95 22.66
CA HIS A 407 -89.13 -5.39 22.59
C HIS A 407 -90.12 -6.25 21.80
N VAL A 408 -89.65 -7.14 20.92
CA VAL A 408 -90.51 -8.02 20.09
C VAL A 408 -90.82 -9.35 20.79
N ALA A 409 -90.04 -9.74 21.80
CA ALA A 409 -90.22 -10.97 22.57
C ALA A 409 -91.12 -10.82 23.82
N PHE A 410 -91.72 -9.65 24.02
CA PHE A 410 -92.79 -9.34 24.98
C PHE A 410 -94.07 -9.05 24.21
#